data_AF-M5U7G2-F1
#
_entry.id   AF-M5U7G2-F1
#
_cell.length_a   1.000
_cell.length_b   1.000
_cell.length_c   1.000
_cell.angle_alpha   90.00
_cell.angle_beta   90.00
_cell.angle_gamma   90.00
#
_symmetry.space_group_name_H-M   'P 1'
#
loop_
_entity.id
_entity.type
_entity.pdbx_description
1 polymer ?
#
loop_
_entity_poly.entity_id
_entity_poly.type
_entity_poly.pdbx_seq_one_letter_code
_entity_poly.pdbx_strand_id
1 'polypeptide(L)'
;MVERGALVVPGGGLSSLARLKLIQQQRCTVLCCTPTYALHLASVAAEHDVDLSHNDVSRIIVAGEPGGSVPSVRAAIESQWHARVVDHSGASELGAWGFASEDDTGLHLIESEFIAEYLVFDPDTGDSRPANEDEPSELVVTNLGRFGGPAIRYRTGDIVRPNWNHDLPCRFVHFPGGVIGRTDDMLVIRGVNVFPSSIEAIVREVAPASEFRMIATRHDEMDQIQIEIEAAPPGAENGHATDLSATDRCGNNICDVLGERMRERLALRVPVSLVEHGSLPRSEGKSRRWVDQRG
;
A
#
# COMPACT_ATOMS: atom_id res chain seq x y z
N MET A 1 -21.31 -6.22 6.48
CA MET A 1 -21.85 -6.41 5.10
C MET A 1 -23.14 -7.22 5.11
N VAL A 2 -23.17 -8.41 5.72
CA VAL A 2 -24.40 -9.23 5.83
C VAL A 2 -25.55 -8.47 6.51
N GLU A 3 -25.28 -7.80 7.64
CA GLU A 3 -26.29 -6.95 8.31
C GLU A 3 -26.82 -5.80 7.44
N ARG A 4 -26.04 -5.38 6.44
CA ARG A 4 -26.44 -4.34 5.47
C ARG A 4 -27.16 -4.94 4.24
N GLY A 5 -27.49 -6.23 4.26
CA GLY A 5 -28.21 -6.93 3.19
C GLY A 5 -27.35 -7.27 1.96
N ALA A 6 -26.02 -7.14 2.04
CA ALA A 6 -25.14 -7.49 0.93
C ALA A 6 -24.97 -9.02 0.83
N LEU A 7 -25.06 -9.55 -0.40
CA LEU A 7 -24.67 -10.93 -0.69
C LEU A 7 -23.15 -11.06 -0.57
N VAL A 8 -22.69 -11.95 0.31
CA VAL A 8 -21.26 -12.24 0.48
C VAL A 8 -20.89 -13.47 -0.34
N VAL A 9 -19.95 -13.30 -1.26
CA VAL A 9 -19.42 -14.39 -2.08
C VAL A 9 -18.00 -14.73 -1.58
N PRO A 10 -17.84 -15.77 -0.75
CA PRO A 10 -16.53 -16.10 -0.19
C PRO A 10 -15.62 -16.71 -1.25
N GLY A 11 -14.50 -16.04 -1.54
CA GLY A 11 -13.50 -16.53 -2.50
C GLY A 11 -12.57 -17.62 -1.95
N GLY A 12 -12.36 -17.69 -0.63
CA GLY A 12 -11.51 -18.70 0.01
C GLY A 12 -10.15 -18.87 -0.66
N GLY A 13 -9.70 -20.13 -0.78
CA GLY A 13 -8.44 -20.51 -1.45
C GLY A 13 -8.54 -20.69 -2.97
N LEU A 14 -9.48 -20.02 -3.65
CA LEU A 14 -9.53 -20.03 -5.10
C LEU A 14 -8.31 -19.32 -5.70
N SER A 15 -7.79 -19.88 -6.79
CA SER A 15 -6.76 -19.21 -7.61
C SER A 15 -7.26 -17.88 -8.15
N SER A 16 -6.34 -16.97 -8.48
CA SER A 16 -6.64 -15.65 -9.04
C SER A 16 -7.57 -15.73 -10.27
N LEU A 17 -7.30 -16.63 -11.22
CA LEU A 17 -8.17 -16.81 -12.40
C LEU A 17 -9.57 -17.34 -12.04
N ALA A 18 -9.67 -18.31 -11.12
CA ALA A 18 -10.96 -18.82 -10.68
C ALA A 18 -11.78 -17.73 -9.96
N ARG A 19 -11.10 -16.85 -9.22
CA ARG A 19 -11.70 -15.69 -8.55
C ARG A 19 -12.24 -14.66 -9.53
N LEU A 20 -11.49 -14.33 -10.59
CA LEU A 20 -11.96 -13.44 -11.65
C LEU A 20 -13.23 -13.97 -12.33
N LYS A 21 -13.25 -15.28 -12.64
CA LYS A 21 -14.45 -15.93 -13.21
C LYS A 21 -15.63 -15.89 -12.25
N LEU A 22 -15.40 -16.10 -10.95
CA LEU A 22 -16.44 -16.02 -9.94
C LEU A 22 -17.02 -14.60 -9.84
N ILE A 23 -16.16 -13.57 -9.86
CA ILE A 23 -16.57 -12.15 -9.86
C ILE A 23 -17.53 -11.87 -11.03
N GLN A 24 -17.19 -12.33 -12.24
CA GLN A 24 -18.03 -12.14 -13.42
C GLN A 24 -19.34 -12.93 -13.35
N GLN A 25 -19.28 -14.22 -12.97
CA GLN A 25 -20.46 -15.10 -12.90
C GLN A 25 -21.47 -14.65 -11.86
N GLN A 26 -20.99 -14.16 -10.71
CA GLN A 26 -21.83 -13.67 -9.63
C GLN A 26 -22.17 -12.18 -9.76
N ARG A 27 -21.65 -11.50 -10.80
CA ARG A 27 -21.83 -10.06 -11.02
C ARG A 27 -21.49 -9.25 -9.76
N CYS A 28 -20.36 -9.59 -9.13
CA CYS A 28 -19.94 -8.94 -7.89
C CYS A 28 -19.76 -7.44 -8.12
N THR A 29 -20.28 -6.61 -7.21
CA THR A 29 -20.24 -5.14 -7.35
C THR A 29 -19.17 -4.47 -6.50
N VAL A 30 -18.64 -5.19 -5.50
CA VAL A 30 -17.60 -4.74 -4.58
C VAL A 30 -16.57 -5.85 -4.41
N LEU A 31 -15.29 -5.51 -4.55
CA LEU A 31 -14.16 -6.38 -4.23
C LEU A 31 -13.53 -5.94 -2.91
N CYS A 32 -13.21 -6.89 -2.03
CA CYS A 32 -12.40 -6.65 -0.84
C CYS A 32 -11.10 -7.44 -0.92
N CYS A 33 -9.95 -6.77 -0.87
CA CYS A 33 -8.63 -7.40 -0.98
C CYS A 33 -7.52 -6.48 -0.44
N THR A 34 -6.27 -6.88 -0.60
CA THR A 34 -5.13 -5.96 -0.44
C THR A 34 -4.92 -5.16 -1.73
N PRO A 35 -4.36 -3.93 -1.66
CA PRO A 35 -3.96 -3.17 -2.85
C PRO A 35 -3.10 -3.98 -3.84
N THR A 36 -2.11 -4.72 -3.35
CA THR A 36 -1.26 -5.57 -4.20
C THR A 36 -2.06 -6.65 -4.89
N TYR A 37 -3.00 -7.29 -4.19
CA TYR A 37 -3.79 -8.35 -4.80
C TYR A 37 -4.76 -7.80 -5.85
N ALA A 38 -5.27 -6.57 -5.68
CA ALA A 38 -6.05 -5.91 -6.73
C ALA A 38 -5.23 -5.72 -8.02
N LEU A 39 -3.98 -5.25 -7.90
CA LEU A 39 -3.06 -5.11 -9.05
C LEU A 39 -2.70 -6.47 -9.65
N HIS A 40 -2.43 -7.47 -8.82
CA HIS A 40 -2.13 -8.83 -9.29
C HIS A 40 -3.31 -9.44 -10.07
N LEU A 41 -4.54 -9.31 -9.56
CA LEU A 41 -5.74 -9.75 -10.26
C LEU A 41 -5.91 -9.05 -11.62
N ALA A 42 -5.51 -7.78 -11.74
CA ALA A 42 -5.50 -7.09 -13.03
C ALA A 42 -4.45 -7.64 -14.01
N SER A 43 -3.24 -7.98 -13.54
CA SER A 43 -2.24 -8.69 -14.34
C SER A 43 -2.77 -10.03 -14.84
N VAL A 44 -3.33 -10.85 -13.94
CA VAL A 44 -3.91 -12.16 -14.28
C VAL A 44 -5.09 -12.01 -15.24
N ALA A 45 -5.87 -10.94 -15.11
CA ALA A 45 -6.95 -10.66 -16.05
C ALA A 45 -6.41 -10.39 -17.46
N ALA A 46 -5.37 -9.56 -17.58
CA ALA A 46 -4.71 -9.27 -18.86
C ALA A 46 -4.07 -10.53 -19.47
N GLU A 47 -3.41 -11.38 -18.68
CA GLU A 47 -2.78 -12.63 -19.11
C GLU A 47 -3.79 -13.67 -19.65
N HIS A 48 -5.05 -13.57 -19.24
CA HIS A 48 -6.11 -14.52 -19.58
C HIS A 48 -7.26 -13.90 -20.39
N ASP A 49 -7.03 -12.75 -21.03
CA ASP A 49 -8.01 -12.02 -21.86
C ASP A 49 -9.34 -11.75 -21.14
N VAL A 50 -9.29 -11.50 -19.82
CA VAL A 50 -10.44 -11.11 -19.00
C VAL A 50 -10.53 -9.59 -18.97
N ASP A 51 -11.57 -9.04 -19.59
CA ASP A 51 -11.80 -7.61 -19.58
C ASP A 51 -12.40 -7.13 -18.26
N LEU A 52 -11.63 -6.36 -17.49
CA LEU A 52 -12.08 -5.75 -16.24
C LEU A 52 -12.94 -4.50 -16.45
N SER A 53 -12.83 -3.81 -17.59
CA SER A 53 -13.61 -2.60 -17.87
C SER A 53 -15.11 -2.87 -18.05
N HIS A 54 -15.46 -4.10 -18.39
CA HIS A 54 -16.85 -4.55 -18.58
C HIS A 54 -17.40 -5.36 -17.39
N ASN A 55 -16.69 -5.42 -16.26
CA ASN A 55 -17.21 -6.10 -15.07
C ASN A 55 -18.13 -5.18 -14.24
N ASP A 56 -18.94 -5.75 -13.33
CA ASP A 56 -19.88 -5.00 -12.49
C ASP A 56 -19.24 -4.37 -11.22
N VAL A 57 -17.93 -4.56 -11.00
CA VAL A 57 -17.23 -4.06 -9.82
C VAL A 57 -17.09 -2.55 -9.93
N SER A 58 -17.84 -1.85 -9.08
CA SER A 58 -17.81 -0.38 -9.04
C SER A 58 -16.90 0.16 -7.93
N ARG A 59 -16.56 -0.68 -6.94
CA ARG A 59 -15.75 -0.31 -5.77
C ARG A 59 -14.80 -1.42 -5.36
N ILE A 60 -13.59 -1.03 -4.95
CA ILE A 60 -12.59 -1.93 -4.39
C ILE A 60 -12.20 -1.42 -3.02
N ILE A 61 -12.60 -2.14 -1.97
CA ILE A 61 -12.20 -1.84 -0.60
C ILE A 61 -10.87 -2.54 -0.34
N VAL A 62 -9.84 -1.75 -0.08
CA VAL A 62 -8.50 -2.26 0.18
C VAL A 62 -8.15 -2.13 1.65
N ALA A 63 -7.45 -3.13 2.19
CA ALA A 63 -6.98 -3.12 3.57
C ALA A 63 -5.79 -4.08 3.74
N GLY A 64 -5.15 -4.01 4.92
CA GLY A 64 -4.13 -4.96 5.35
C GLY A 64 -2.70 -4.57 5.00
N GLU A 65 -2.49 -3.68 4.05
CA GLU A 65 -1.20 -3.07 3.73
C GLU A 65 -1.43 -1.63 3.22
N PRO A 66 -0.42 -0.73 3.31
CA PRO A 66 -0.49 0.59 2.70
C PRO A 66 -0.78 0.51 1.20
N GLY A 67 -1.58 1.44 0.67
CA GLY A 67 -1.80 1.55 -0.77
C GLY A 67 -3.08 2.27 -1.16
N GLY A 68 -4.19 2.06 -0.44
CA GLY A 68 -5.47 2.70 -0.77
C GLY A 68 -5.44 4.22 -0.70
N SER A 69 -4.71 4.77 0.27
CA SER A 69 -4.48 6.21 0.41
C SER A 69 -3.19 6.71 -0.29
N VAL A 70 -2.47 5.85 -1.01
CA VAL A 70 -1.28 6.22 -1.79
C VAL A 70 -1.73 6.60 -3.21
N PRO A 71 -1.60 7.87 -3.65
CA PRO A 71 -2.21 8.32 -4.91
C PRO A 71 -1.81 7.51 -6.16
N SER A 72 -0.54 7.12 -6.27
CA SER A 72 -0.05 6.35 -7.42
C SER A 72 -0.57 4.91 -7.43
N VAL A 73 -0.63 4.24 -6.27
CA VAL A 73 -1.19 2.89 -6.14
C VAL A 73 -2.69 2.91 -6.42
N ARG A 74 -3.41 3.86 -5.81
CA ARG A 74 -4.84 4.08 -6.06
C ARG A 74 -5.11 4.27 -7.55
N ALA A 75 -4.44 5.22 -8.20
CA ALA A 75 -4.63 5.49 -9.63
C ALA A 75 -4.33 4.27 -10.52
N ALA A 76 -3.32 3.46 -10.15
CA ALA A 76 -3.00 2.23 -10.87
C ALA A 76 -4.12 1.18 -10.74
N ILE A 77 -4.74 1.04 -9.57
CA ILE A 77 -5.88 0.13 -9.36
C ILE A 77 -7.11 0.67 -10.09
N GLU A 78 -7.46 1.95 -9.89
CA GLU A 78 -8.65 2.57 -10.48
C GLU A 78 -8.62 2.55 -12.01
N SER A 79 -7.46 2.75 -12.62
CA SER A 79 -7.31 2.70 -14.08
C SER A 79 -7.45 1.30 -14.66
N GLN A 80 -6.92 0.27 -13.99
CA GLN A 80 -7.02 -1.12 -14.46
C GLN A 80 -8.39 -1.74 -14.20
N TRP A 81 -9.05 -1.37 -13.11
CA TRP A 81 -10.34 -1.93 -12.71
C TRP A 81 -11.54 -1.11 -13.14
N HIS A 82 -11.35 0.15 -13.52
CA HIS A 82 -12.44 1.11 -13.77
C HIS A 82 -13.42 1.22 -12.58
N ALA A 83 -12.89 1.08 -11.36
CA ALA A 83 -13.65 1.05 -10.12
C ALA A 83 -13.04 2.02 -9.10
N ARG A 84 -13.86 2.64 -8.24
CA ARG A 84 -13.36 3.53 -7.18
C ARG A 84 -12.65 2.71 -6.10
N VAL A 85 -11.46 3.11 -5.69
CA VAL A 85 -10.77 2.51 -4.55
C VAL A 85 -11.27 3.14 -3.24
N VAL A 86 -11.39 2.34 -2.19
CA VAL A 86 -11.75 2.80 -0.84
C VAL A 86 -10.75 2.21 0.13
N ASP A 87 -9.98 3.05 0.81
CA ASP A 87 -9.05 2.57 1.83
C ASP A 87 -9.78 2.22 3.13
N HIS A 88 -9.20 1.30 3.89
CA HIS A 88 -9.72 0.84 5.17
C HIS A 88 -8.59 0.28 6.02
N SER A 89 -8.62 0.56 7.32
CA SER A 89 -7.58 0.10 8.24
C SER A 89 -8.13 -0.66 9.44
N GLY A 90 -7.33 -1.63 9.87
CA GLY A 90 -7.69 -2.51 10.97
C GLY A 90 -6.53 -3.42 11.34
N ALA A 91 -6.65 -4.04 12.51
CA ALA A 91 -5.77 -5.12 12.97
C ALA A 91 -6.62 -6.30 13.43
N SER A 92 -6.10 -7.52 13.35
CA SER A 92 -6.85 -8.72 13.78
C SER A 92 -7.28 -8.64 15.25
N GLU A 93 -6.41 -8.07 16.08
CA GLU A 93 -6.57 -7.84 17.51
C GLU A 93 -7.63 -6.78 17.82
N LEU A 94 -7.73 -5.77 16.95
CA LEU A 94 -8.50 -4.54 17.22
C LEU A 94 -9.79 -4.43 16.43
N GLY A 95 -9.88 -5.14 15.29
CA GLY A 95 -10.89 -4.89 14.28
C GLY A 95 -10.55 -3.71 13.38
N ALA A 96 -11.57 -3.23 12.67
CA ALA A 96 -11.50 -1.98 11.93
C ALA A 96 -11.30 -0.83 12.91
N TRP A 97 -10.25 -0.03 12.72
CA TRP A 97 -10.00 1.17 13.53
C TRP A 97 -10.09 2.44 12.70
N GLY A 98 -10.05 2.37 11.37
CA GLY A 98 -10.16 3.54 10.51
C GLY A 98 -10.88 3.27 9.19
N PHE A 99 -11.39 4.34 8.59
CA PHE A 99 -12.17 4.33 7.35
C PHE A 99 -11.75 5.45 6.42
N ALA A 100 -11.91 5.27 5.11
CA ALA A 100 -11.55 6.29 4.12
C ALA A 100 -12.22 7.65 4.37
N SER A 101 -11.47 8.72 4.15
CA SER A 101 -12.02 10.06 3.98
C SER A 101 -12.90 10.13 2.73
N GLU A 102 -13.88 11.05 2.73
CA GLU A 102 -14.81 11.21 1.60
C GLU A 102 -14.10 11.66 0.32
N ASP A 103 -13.03 12.45 0.47
CA ASP A 103 -12.21 12.97 -0.61
C ASP A 103 -11.07 12.04 -1.04
N ASP A 104 -11.03 10.81 -0.50
CA ASP A 104 -10.04 9.78 -0.84
C ASP A 104 -8.57 10.13 -0.52
N THR A 105 -8.33 11.17 0.28
CA THR A 105 -6.98 11.64 0.63
C THR A 105 -6.35 10.90 1.81
N GLY A 106 -7.11 10.08 2.53
CA GLY A 106 -6.60 9.39 3.70
C GLY A 106 -7.63 8.56 4.45
N LEU A 107 -7.40 8.41 5.75
CA LEU A 107 -8.24 7.66 6.67
C LEU A 107 -8.67 8.56 7.83
N HIS A 108 -9.86 8.37 8.36
CA HIS A 108 -10.25 8.85 9.68
C HIS A 108 -10.18 7.71 10.70
N LEU A 109 -9.81 8.04 11.93
CA LEU A 109 -9.95 7.14 13.08
C LEU A 109 -11.42 7.01 13.48
N ILE A 110 -11.86 5.81 13.88
CA ILE A 110 -13.20 5.60 14.45
C ILE A 110 -13.19 6.00 15.93
N GLU A 111 -13.18 7.30 16.22
CA GLU A 111 -13.08 7.83 17.59
C GLU A 111 -14.27 7.45 18.49
N SER A 112 -15.39 7.01 17.92
CA SER A 112 -16.50 6.46 18.69
C SER A 112 -16.21 5.08 19.30
N GLU A 113 -15.23 4.35 18.77
CA GLU A 113 -14.88 2.99 19.19
C GLU A 113 -13.46 2.86 19.74
N PHE A 114 -12.64 3.91 19.63
CA PHE A 114 -11.24 3.88 20.05
C PHE A 114 -10.82 5.17 20.76
N ILE A 115 -10.04 5.01 21.83
CA ILE A 115 -9.20 6.08 22.36
C ILE A 115 -7.84 5.93 21.70
N ALA A 116 -7.35 6.98 21.03
CA ALA A 116 -6.05 6.95 20.36
C ALA A 116 -5.04 7.89 21.01
N GLU A 117 -3.79 7.45 20.99
CA GLU A 117 -2.59 8.20 21.29
C GLU A 117 -1.68 8.13 20.06
N TYR A 118 -0.99 9.24 19.78
CA TYR A 118 -0.07 9.38 18.66
C TYR A 118 1.31 9.63 19.22
N LEU A 119 2.15 8.59 19.24
CA LEU A 119 3.40 8.61 19.99
C LEU A 119 4.62 8.56 19.07
N VAL A 120 5.54 9.48 19.29
CA VAL A 120 6.89 9.41 18.73
C VAL A 120 7.78 8.73 19.77
N PHE A 121 8.31 7.57 19.40
CA PHE A 121 9.21 6.79 20.25
C PHE A 121 10.66 7.11 19.92
N ASP A 122 11.47 7.30 20.97
CA ASP A 122 12.91 7.36 20.86
C ASP A 122 13.46 5.92 20.79
N PRO A 123 14.19 5.56 19.72
CA PRO A 123 14.63 4.18 19.52
C PRO A 123 15.76 3.76 20.48
N ASP A 124 16.52 4.70 21.02
CA ASP A 124 17.68 4.41 21.88
C ASP A 124 17.26 4.26 23.34
N THR A 125 16.33 5.09 23.78
CA THR A 125 15.86 5.14 25.17
C THR A 125 14.57 4.36 25.41
N GLY A 126 13.76 4.17 24.35
CA GLY A 126 12.41 3.62 24.46
C GLY A 126 11.36 4.58 25.03
N ASP A 127 11.77 5.81 25.37
CA ASP A 127 10.85 6.85 25.83
C ASP A 127 9.92 7.30 24.69
N SER A 128 8.77 7.88 25.04
CA SER A 128 7.82 8.38 24.06
C SER A 128 7.28 9.75 24.44
N ARG A 129 6.90 10.51 23.41
CA ARG A 129 6.18 11.77 23.57
C ARG A 129 5.00 11.84 22.59
N PRO A 130 3.98 12.68 22.88
CA PRO A 130 2.96 13.00 21.90
C PRO A 130 3.56 13.59 20.61
N ALA A 131 2.94 13.25 19.49
CA ALA A 131 3.24 13.84 18.19
C ALA A 131 2.72 15.29 18.09
N ASN A 132 3.42 16.11 17.31
CA ASN A 132 2.89 17.37 16.83
C ASN A 132 1.97 17.13 15.60
N GLU A 133 1.30 18.20 15.13
CA GLU A 133 0.41 18.09 13.97
C GLU A 133 1.18 17.69 12.72
N ASP A 134 0.61 16.74 11.97
CA ASP A 134 1.18 16.11 10.79
C ASP A 134 2.54 15.41 11.01
N GLU A 135 3.00 15.26 12.27
CA GLU A 135 4.24 14.57 12.61
C GLU A 135 4.06 13.04 12.52
N PRO A 136 4.89 12.32 11.75
CA PRO A 136 4.86 10.86 11.72
C PRO A 136 4.99 10.26 13.12
N SER A 137 4.03 9.42 13.50
CA SER A 137 3.97 8.83 14.84
C SER A 137 3.28 7.47 14.82
N GLU A 138 3.61 6.63 15.81
CA GLU A 138 2.96 5.34 15.98
C GLU A 138 1.57 5.54 16.58
N LEU A 139 0.57 4.92 15.94
CA LEU A 139 -0.80 4.87 16.43
C LEU A 139 -0.90 3.86 17.57
N VAL A 140 -1.25 4.33 18.76
CA VAL A 140 -1.53 3.50 19.94
C VAL A 140 -3.00 3.62 20.29
N VAL A 141 -3.72 2.51 20.39
CA VAL A 141 -5.18 2.56 20.57
C VAL A 141 -5.68 1.68 21.70
N THR A 142 -6.76 2.14 22.32
CA THR A 142 -7.56 1.38 23.27
C THR A 142 -8.95 1.19 22.67
N ASN A 143 -9.38 -0.06 22.47
CA ASN A 143 -10.69 -0.34 21.91
C ASN A 143 -11.78 -0.23 22.97
N LEU A 144 -12.93 0.32 22.59
CA LEU A 144 -14.10 0.50 23.42
C LEU A 144 -15.18 -0.51 23.02
N GLY A 145 -15.95 -1.00 23.99
CA GLY A 145 -17.09 -1.90 23.72
C GLY A 145 -16.75 -3.33 23.26
N ARG A 146 -15.47 -3.71 23.17
CA ARG A 146 -15.03 -5.08 22.83
C ARG A 146 -14.76 -5.95 24.06
N PHE A 147 -15.83 -6.44 24.68
CA PHE A 147 -15.75 -7.22 25.91
C PHE A 147 -14.98 -8.55 25.80
N GLY A 148 -14.96 -9.18 24.62
CA GLY A 148 -14.27 -10.46 24.40
C GLY A 148 -12.76 -10.36 24.15
N GLY A 149 -12.24 -9.15 23.91
CA GLY A 149 -10.84 -8.91 23.60
C GLY A 149 -10.48 -7.43 23.77
N PRO A 150 -10.51 -6.91 25.01
CA PRO A 150 -10.13 -5.54 25.27
C PRO A 150 -8.62 -5.37 25.10
N ALA A 151 -8.24 -4.33 24.38
CA ALA A 151 -6.87 -3.93 24.16
C ALA A 151 -6.68 -2.54 24.77
N ILE A 152 -5.69 -2.39 25.65
CA ILE A 152 -5.42 -1.14 26.38
C ILE A 152 -4.04 -0.65 25.96
N ARG A 153 -3.98 0.57 25.40
CA ARG A 153 -2.76 1.17 24.83
C ARG A 153 -2.02 0.19 23.91
N TYR A 154 -2.76 -0.46 23.02
CA TYR A 154 -2.19 -1.40 22.07
C TYR A 154 -1.38 -0.64 21.02
N ARG A 155 -0.09 -0.97 20.95
CA ARG A 155 0.84 -0.50 19.95
C ARG A 155 0.55 -1.19 18.62
N THR A 156 -0.08 -0.46 17.70
CA THR A 156 -0.46 -1.04 16.39
C THR A 156 0.77 -1.35 15.52
N GLY A 157 1.88 -0.64 15.78
CA GLY A 157 3.01 -0.54 14.90
C GLY A 157 2.75 0.28 13.64
N ASP A 158 1.53 0.76 13.40
CA ASP A 158 1.20 1.55 12.22
C ASP A 158 1.65 3.01 12.43
N ILE A 159 2.35 3.56 11.44
CA ILE A 159 2.76 4.96 11.41
C ILE A 159 1.73 5.78 10.63
N VAL A 160 1.25 6.86 11.25
CA VAL A 160 0.30 7.82 10.68
C VAL A 160 0.78 9.25 10.89
N ARG A 161 0.15 10.21 10.20
CA ARG A 161 0.30 11.65 10.46
C ARG A 161 -1.02 12.18 10.98
N PRO A 162 -1.17 12.47 12.27
CA PRO A 162 -2.43 12.96 12.80
C PRO A 162 -2.66 14.41 12.37
N ASN A 163 -3.83 14.65 11.77
CA ASN A 163 -4.33 15.98 11.45
C ASN A 163 -5.60 16.24 12.27
N TRP A 164 -5.55 17.26 13.12
CA TRP A 164 -6.61 17.60 14.09
C TRP A 164 -7.53 18.71 13.58
N ASN A 165 -7.63 18.88 12.25
CA ASN A 165 -8.58 19.82 11.67
C ASN A 165 -10.02 19.29 11.77
N HIS A 166 -10.67 19.63 12.89
CA HIS A 166 -12.05 19.25 13.18
C HIS A 166 -13.11 20.12 12.48
N ASP A 167 -12.71 21.05 11.61
CA ASP A 167 -13.63 21.88 10.82
C ASP A 167 -14.07 21.20 9.52
N LEU A 168 -13.47 20.05 9.17
CA LEU A 168 -13.88 19.21 8.04
C LEU A 168 -15.25 18.55 8.30
N PRO A 169 -15.99 18.12 7.25
CA PRO A 169 -17.29 17.46 7.40
C PRO A 169 -17.27 16.26 8.35
N CYS A 170 -16.19 15.46 8.29
CA CYS A 170 -15.86 14.48 9.30
C CYS A 170 -14.98 15.12 10.37
N ARG A 171 -15.47 15.17 11.61
CA ARG A 171 -14.73 15.76 12.73
C ARG A 171 -13.70 14.82 13.34
N PHE A 172 -13.60 13.58 12.87
CA PHE A 172 -12.64 12.65 13.43
C PHE A 172 -11.22 12.94 12.96
N VAL A 173 -10.22 12.65 13.79
CA VAL A 173 -8.79 12.82 13.43
C VAL A 173 -8.52 12.17 12.07
N HIS A 174 -7.96 12.97 11.17
CA HIS A 174 -7.65 12.56 9.81
C HIS A 174 -6.19 12.16 9.70
N PHE A 175 -5.90 11.16 8.87
CA PHE A 175 -4.57 10.67 8.53
C PHE A 175 -4.34 10.88 7.04
N PRO A 176 -3.82 12.04 6.61
CA PRO A 176 -3.48 12.28 5.21
C PRO A 176 -2.50 11.22 4.71
N GLY A 177 -2.81 10.58 3.58
CA GLY A 177 -2.04 9.46 3.04
C GLY A 177 -2.23 8.13 3.78
N GLY A 178 -3.15 8.07 4.75
CA GLY A 178 -3.51 6.86 5.49
C GLY A 178 -2.39 6.33 6.39
N VAL A 179 -2.26 5.01 6.45
CA VAL A 179 -1.11 4.35 7.11
C VAL A 179 0.09 4.48 6.21
N ILE A 180 1.07 5.29 6.63
CA ILE A 180 2.27 5.56 5.82
C ILE A 180 3.35 4.50 6.00
N GLY A 181 3.22 3.56 6.94
CA GLY A 181 4.17 2.45 7.10
C GLY A 181 3.97 1.74 8.43
N ARG A 182 4.89 0.82 8.75
CA ARG A 182 4.95 0.20 10.06
C ARG A 182 6.29 0.40 10.74
N THR A 183 6.32 0.39 12.07
CA THR A 183 7.53 0.51 12.90
C THR A 183 8.49 -0.64 12.70
N ASP A 184 7.98 -1.87 12.55
CA ASP A 184 8.76 -3.08 12.28
C ASP A 184 9.32 -3.15 10.86
N ASP A 185 8.68 -2.45 9.91
CA ASP A 185 9.12 -2.37 8.52
C ASP A 185 9.98 -1.11 8.21
N MET A 186 10.14 -0.19 9.17
CA MET A 186 10.88 1.06 8.97
C MET A 186 12.39 0.81 8.92
N LEU A 187 13.06 1.40 7.93
CA LEU A 187 14.50 1.24 7.74
C LEU A 187 15.22 2.56 7.99
N VAL A 188 16.31 2.51 8.74
CA VAL A 188 17.21 3.64 8.89
C VAL A 188 18.35 3.48 7.89
N ILE A 189 18.20 4.06 6.70
CA ILE A 189 19.22 4.01 5.65
C ILE A 189 20.02 5.30 5.71
N ARG A 190 21.29 5.21 6.14
CA ARG A 190 22.19 6.37 6.26
C ARG A 190 21.60 7.51 7.11
N GLY A 191 20.92 7.16 8.20
CA GLY A 191 20.28 8.11 9.12
C GLY A 191 18.93 8.68 8.65
N VAL A 192 18.40 8.20 7.51
CA VAL A 192 17.08 8.58 7.01
C VAL A 192 16.09 7.44 7.26
N ASN A 193 14.94 7.77 7.86
CA ASN A 193 13.83 6.84 8.01
C ASN A 193 13.13 6.64 6.66
N VAL A 194 13.18 5.41 6.16
CA VAL A 194 12.59 5.00 4.89
C VAL A 194 11.50 3.98 5.16
N PHE A 195 10.29 4.30 4.74
CA PHE A 195 9.18 3.37 4.76
C PHE A 195 9.07 2.68 3.39
N PRO A 196 8.91 1.34 3.34
CA PRO A 196 8.72 0.60 2.08
C PRO A 196 7.59 1.16 1.20
N SER A 197 6.51 1.64 1.81
CA SER A 197 5.38 2.33 1.16
C SER A 197 5.81 3.59 0.38
N SER A 198 6.82 4.33 0.86
CA SER A 198 7.32 5.53 0.20
C SER A 198 8.07 5.18 -1.08
N ILE A 199 8.83 4.08 -1.06
CA ILE A 199 9.47 3.52 -2.25
C ILE A 199 8.41 3.02 -3.23
N GLU A 200 7.41 2.28 -2.74
CA GLU A 200 6.32 1.81 -3.57
C GLU A 200 5.59 2.95 -4.28
N ALA A 201 5.29 4.04 -3.57
CA ALA A 201 4.63 5.20 -4.16
C ALA A 201 5.40 5.76 -5.35
N ILE A 202 6.74 5.81 -5.25
CA ILE A 202 7.63 6.29 -6.30
C ILE A 202 7.68 5.29 -7.46
N VAL A 203 7.86 4.00 -7.18
CA VAL A 203 7.89 2.97 -8.23
C VAL A 203 6.58 2.98 -9.02
N ARG A 204 5.44 3.06 -8.34
CA ARG A 204 4.11 3.04 -8.97
C ARG A 204 3.80 4.29 -9.80
N GLU A 205 4.46 5.41 -9.52
CA GLU A 205 4.35 6.61 -10.37
C GLU A 205 5.06 6.45 -11.71
N VAL A 206 6.22 5.78 -11.72
CA VAL A 206 7.05 5.63 -12.92
C VAL A 206 6.68 4.37 -13.71
N ALA A 207 6.39 3.28 -13.00
CA ALA A 207 6.02 1.97 -13.55
C ALA A 207 4.85 1.37 -12.75
N PRO A 208 3.61 1.83 -13.00
CA PRO A 208 2.43 1.45 -12.22
C PRO A 208 2.14 -0.06 -12.24
N ALA A 209 2.43 -0.74 -13.35
CA ALA A 209 2.10 -2.15 -13.56
C ALA A 209 3.27 -3.12 -13.30
N SER A 210 4.51 -2.65 -13.13
CA SER A 210 5.66 -3.53 -12.90
C SER A 210 5.67 -4.07 -11.49
N GLU A 211 6.12 -5.31 -11.31
CA GLU A 211 6.55 -5.76 -9.99
C GLU A 211 7.94 -5.28 -9.68
N PHE A 212 8.20 -5.19 -8.38
CA PHE A 212 9.50 -4.82 -7.87
C PHE A 212 9.78 -5.50 -6.55
N ARG A 213 11.07 -5.57 -6.22
CA ARG A 213 11.60 -6.09 -4.97
C ARG A 213 12.60 -5.10 -4.41
N MET A 214 12.47 -4.84 -3.12
CA MET A 214 13.40 -4.06 -2.31
C MET A 214 14.31 -5.02 -1.55
N ILE A 215 15.62 -4.80 -1.64
CA ILE A 215 16.64 -5.61 -0.99
C ILE A 215 17.40 -4.71 -0.04
N ALA A 216 17.32 -4.99 1.26
CA ALA A 216 18.27 -4.43 2.23
C ALA A 216 19.56 -5.22 2.18
N THR A 217 20.67 -4.50 2.11
CA THR A 217 21.98 -5.06 2.34
C THR A 217 22.71 -4.24 3.39
N ARG A 218 23.72 -4.83 4.03
CA ARG A 218 24.66 -4.10 4.87
C ARG A 218 26.01 -4.15 4.18
N HIS A 219 26.58 -2.98 3.90
CA HIS A 219 27.96 -2.87 3.42
C HIS A 219 28.75 -2.10 4.47
N ASP A 220 29.78 -2.75 5.01
CA ASP A 220 30.49 -2.31 6.22
C ASP A 220 29.51 -2.16 7.41
N GLU A 221 29.33 -0.94 7.92
CA GLU A 221 28.41 -0.60 9.02
C GLU A 221 27.15 0.16 8.54
N MET A 222 26.99 0.32 7.23
CA MET A 222 25.89 1.11 6.67
C MET A 222 24.86 0.21 5.99
N ASP A 223 23.62 0.33 6.45
CA ASP A 223 22.47 -0.23 5.76
C ASP A 223 22.28 0.49 4.41
N GLN A 224 22.05 -0.30 3.37
CA GLN A 224 21.76 0.13 2.02
C GLN A 224 20.48 -0.54 1.52
N ILE A 225 19.87 0.07 0.52
CA ILE A 225 18.69 -0.47 -0.15
C ILE A 225 18.93 -0.46 -1.66
N GLN A 226 18.57 -1.55 -2.32
CA GLN A 226 18.53 -1.70 -3.77
C GLN A 226 17.12 -2.08 -4.20
N ILE A 227 16.73 -1.66 -5.40
CA ILE A 227 15.47 -2.01 -6.02
C ILE A 227 15.74 -2.84 -7.27
N GLU A 228 15.04 -3.96 -7.39
CA GLU A 228 14.89 -4.69 -8.63
C GLU A 228 13.48 -4.47 -9.16
N ILE A 229 13.34 -4.19 -10.46
CA ILE A 229 12.04 -3.99 -11.11
C ILE A 229 11.92 -4.87 -12.35
N GLU A 230 10.76 -5.51 -12.52
CA GLU A 230 10.49 -6.33 -13.69
C GLU A 230 10.38 -5.48 -14.95
N ALA A 231 11.01 -5.97 -16.03
CA ALA A 231 10.80 -5.45 -17.37
C ALA A 231 9.33 -5.61 -17.81
N ALA A 232 8.94 -4.83 -18.82
CA ALA A 232 7.60 -4.89 -19.40
C ALA A 232 7.37 -6.27 -20.02
N PRO A 233 6.13 -6.77 -20.05
CA PRO A 233 5.82 -8.02 -20.74
C PRO A 233 6.25 -7.93 -22.22
N PRO A 234 6.84 -9.00 -22.79
CA PRO A 234 7.20 -9.04 -24.20
C PRO A 234 5.96 -8.80 -25.09
N GLY A 235 6.01 -7.84 -26.01
CA GLY A 235 4.93 -7.55 -26.96
C GLY A 235 3.98 -6.40 -26.59
N ALA A 236 4.26 -5.64 -25.52
CA ALA A 236 3.54 -4.40 -25.19
C ALA A 236 3.92 -3.24 -26.13
N GLU A 237 3.67 -3.37 -27.44
CA GLU A 237 4.06 -2.37 -28.46
C GLU A 237 3.00 -1.28 -28.70
N ASN A 238 1.89 -1.26 -27.95
CA ASN A 238 0.77 -0.35 -28.25
C ASN A 238 0.53 0.72 -27.17
N GLY A 239 1.02 1.92 -27.46
CA GLY A 239 0.26 3.17 -27.31
C GLY A 239 0.29 3.90 -25.98
N HIS A 240 0.28 3.21 -24.83
CA HIS A 240 0.25 3.87 -23.50
C HIS A 240 1.06 3.16 -22.40
N ALA A 241 1.75 2.07 -22.72
CA ALA A 241 2.67 1.41 -21.82
C ALA A 241 4.11 1.80 -22.17
N THR A 242 4.85 2.28 -21.17
CA THR A 242 6.28 2.55 -21.26
C THR A 242 7.00 1.26 -21.65
N ASP A 243 7.53 1.22 -22.87
CA ASP A 243 8.58 0.28 -23.23
C ASP A 243 9.73 0.48 -22.23
N LEU A 244 9.97 -0.50 -21.35
CA LEU A 244 10.93 -0.39 -20.25
C LEU A 244 12.39 -0.53 -20.72
N SER A 245 12.59 -0.83 -22.01
CA SER A 245 13.86 -0.65 -22.72
C SER A 245 13.96 0.71 -23.42
N ALA A 246 12.84 1.44 -23.55
CA ALA A 246 12.82 2.77 -24.12
C ALA A 246 13.27 3.80 -23.09
N THR A 247 14.22 4.60 -23.54
CA THR A 247 14.63 5.82 -22.88
C THR A 247 13.47 6.81 -22.85
N ASP A 248 13.36 7.60 -21.77
CA ASP A 248 12.43 8.72 -21.71
C ASP A 248 12.69 9.73 -22.87
N ARG A 249 11.86 10.77 -22.99
CA ARG A 249 12.03 11.84 -23.99
C ARG A 249 13.41 12.53 -23.94
N CYS A 250 14.19 12.31 -22.87
CA CYS A 250 15.51 12.85 -22.62
C CYS A 250 16.65 11.82 -22.76
N GLY A 251 16.38 10.54 -23.06
CA GLY A 251 17.42 9.52 -23.22
C GLY A 251 17.73 8.67 -21.98
N ASN A 252 16.94 8.72 -20.90
CA ASN A 252 17.20 7.99 -19.66
C ASN A 252 16.38 6.69 -19.56
N ASN A 253 17.00 5.58 -19.17
CA ASN A 253 16.25 4.34 -18.92
C ASN A 253 15.42 4.44 -17.63
N ILE A 254 14.49 3.51 -17.41
CA ILE A 254 13.62 3.55 -16.22
C ILE A 254 14.40 3.52 -14.90
N CYS A 255 15.52 2.80 -14.84
CA CYS A 255 16.34 2.72 -13.62
C CYS A 255 16.90 4.09 -13.24
N ASP A 256 17.33 4.89 -14.23
CA ASP A 256 17.82 6.25 -14.02
C ASP A 256 16.70 7.17 -13.52
N VAL A 257 15.51 7.10 -14.15
CA VAL A 257 14.33 7.88 -13.74
C VAL A 257 13.93 7.55 -12.30
N LEU A 258 13.86 6.26 -11.95
CA LEU A 258 13.56 5.81 -10.59
C LEU A 258 14.64 6.27 -9.61
N GLY A 259 15.92 6.09 -9.95
CA GLY A 259 17.05 6.52 -9.11
C GLY A 259 17.00 8.01 -8.78
N GLU A 260 16.68 8.85 -9.77
CA GLU A 260 16.53 10.29 -9.58
C GLU A 260 15.31 10.64 -8.70
N ARG A 261 14.16 9.99 -8.90
CA ARG A 261 12.98 10.19 -8.05
C ARG A 261 13.22 9.79 -6.59
N MET A 262 13.93 8.69 -6.36
CA MET A 262 14.34 8.26 -5.02
C MET A 262 15.26 9.28 -4.38
N ARG A 263 16.21 9.84 -5.14
CA ARG A 263 17.11 10.90 -4.68
C ARG A 263 16.35 12.17 -4.32
N GLU A 264 15.37 12.58 -5.12
CA GLU A 264 14.56 13.78 -4.88
C GLU A 264 13.66 13.64 -3.65
N ARG A 265 12.99 12.50 -3.46
CA ARG A 265 11.94 12.35 -2.44
C ARG A 265 12.40 11.71 -1.14
N LEU A 266 13.39 10.83 -1.21
CA LEU A 266 13.93 10.14 -0.03
C LEU A 266 15.28 10.72 0.40
N ALA A 267 15.86 11.66 -0.37
CA ALA A 267 17.22 12.15 -0.17
C ALA A 267 18.29 11.03 -0.18
N LEU A 268 18.01 9.90 -0.84
CA LEU A 268 18.87 8.73 -0.89
C LEU A 268 19.15 8.30 -2.32
N ARG A 269 20.42 7.94 -2.59
CA ARG A 269 20.78 7.26 -3.83
C ARG A 269 20.50 5.78 -3.68
N VAL A 270 19.43 5.32 -4.32
CA VAL A 270 18.99 3.92 -4.33
C VAL A 270 19.34 3.31 -5.68
N PRO A 271 20.24 2.31 -5.75
CA PRO A 271 20.49 1.58 -6.99
C PRO A 271 19.23 0.86 -7.47
N VAL A 272 18.96 0.94 -8.77
CA VAL A 272 17.81 0.28 -9.41
C VAL A 272 18.32 -0.59 -10.55
N SER A 273 17.87 -1.84 -10.62
CA SER A 273 18.23 -2.80 -11.66
C SER A 273 17.00 -3.46 -12.28
N LEU A 274 17.05 -3.72 -13.59
CA LEU A 274 16.01 -4.47 -14.29
C LEU A 274 16.21 -5.98 -14.10
N VAL A 275 15.11 -6.69 -13.88
CA VAL A 275 15.05 -8.16 -13.89
C VAL A 275 14.07 -8.65 -14.93
N GLU A 276 14.16 -9.93 -15.30
CA GLU A 276 13.29 -10.54 -16.30
C GLU A 276 11.82 -10.47 -15.87
N HIS A 277 10.93 -10.25 -16.84
CA HIS A 277 9.50 -10.23 -16.60
C HIS A 277 9.02 -11.56 -15.99
N GLY A 278 8.23 -11.51 -14.92
CA GLY A 278 7.73 -12.70 -14.22
C GLY A 278 8.76 -13.43 -13.35
N SER A 279 9.96 -12.89 -13.18
CA SER A 279 11.01 -13.50 -12.34
C SER A 279 10.82 -13.25 -10.84
N LEU A 280 10.05 -12.22 -10.45
CA LEU A 280 9.80 -11.89 -9.05
C LEU A 280 8.60 -12.69 -8.50
N PRO A 281 8.66 -13.12 -7.23
CA PRO A 281 7.58 -13.87 -6.61
C PRO A 281 6.31 -13.00 -6.45
N ARG A 282 5.18 -13.50 -6.96
CA ARG A 282 3.86 -12.90 -6.74
C ARG A 282 3.28 -13.39 -5.42
N SER A 283 2.61 -12.52 -4.67
CA SER A 283 1.94 -12.87 -3.41
C SER A 283 0.42 -12.83 -3.57
N GLU A 284 -0.26 -13.88 -3.13
CA GLU A 284 -1.74 -13.89 -3.00
C GLU A 284 -2.23 -13.23 -1.70
N GLY A 285 -1.30 -12.82 -0.81
CA GLY A 285 -1.58 -12.13 0.46
C GLY A 285 -0.92 -10.75 0.55
N LYS A 286 -0.49 -10.33 1.75
CA LYS A 286 0.35 -9.12 1.88
C LYS A 286 1.61 -9.28 1.05
N SER A 287 2.00 -8.21 0.36
CA SER A 287 3.19 -8.26 -0.48
C SER A 287 4.45 -8.43 0.39
N ARG A 288 5.29 -9.40 0.06
CA ARG A 288 6.64 -9.54 0.66
C ARG A 288 7.66 -9.07 -0.37
N ARG A 289 7.59 -7.78 -0.69
CA ARG A 289 8.55 -7.13 -1.60
C ARG A 289 9.90 -6.88 -0.94
N TRP A 290 10.03 -7.20 0.34
CA TRP A 290 11.21 -6.96 1.15
C TRP A 290 12.05 -8.22 1.31
N VAL A 291 13.34 -8.11 1.00
CA VAL A 291 14.35 -9.13 1.31
C VAL A 291 15.43 -8.49 2.17
N ASP A 292 15.54 -8.93 3.41
CA ASP A 292 16.59 -8.49 4.32
C ASP A 292 17.81 -9.40 4.20
N GLN A 293 18.94 -8.85 3.74
CA GLN A 293 20.23 -9.52 3.63
C GLN A 293 21.30 -8.87 4.53
N ARG A 294 20.89 -8.15 5.59
CA ARG A 294 21.82 -7.45 6.49
C ARG A 294 22.55 -8.36 7.49
N GLY A 295 22.12 -9.63 7.60
CA GLY A 295 22.70 -10.63 8.51
C GLY A 295 22.11 -10.57 9.91
#